data_AF-A0A099D965-F1
#
_entry.id   AF-A0A099D965-F1
#
_cell.length_a   1.000
_cell.length_b   1.000
_cell.length_c   1.000
_cell.angle_alpha   90.00
_cell.angle_beta   90.00
_cell.angle_gamma   90.00
#
_symmetry.space_group_name_H-M   'P 1'
#
loop_
_entity.id
_entity.type
_entity.pdbx_description
1 polymer ?
#
loop_
_entity_poly.entity_id
_entity_poly.type
_entity_poly.pdbx_seq_one_letter_code
_entity_poly.pdbx_strand_id
1 'polypeptide(L)' 'MSSPHAEIAILARRCEWLMSDAAFALGWRRYSPAQCRDAAAALEEFATALRQHAETLPAGELPGHEPNGRAAPVEGDSDA' A
#
# COMPACT_ATOMS: atom_id res chain seq x y z
N MET A 1 16.19 9.86 10.64
CA MET A 1 15.04 9.00 10.95
C MET A 1 14.24 8.86 9.66
N SER A 2 14.08 7.64 9.14
CA SER A 2 13.19 7.36 8.01
C SER A 2 11.77 7.74 8.39
N SER A 3 11.04 8.38 7.47
CA SER A 3 9.61 8.63 7.69
C SER A 3 8.88 7.27 7.76
N PRO A 4 7.92 7.06 8.68
CA PRO A 4 7.11 5.84 8.72
C PRO A 4 6.51 5.46 7.36
N HIS A 5 6.16 6.45 6.54
CA HIS A 5 5.71 6.23 5.16
C HIS A 5 6.77 5.56 4.27
N ALA A 6 8.04 5.91 4.43
CA ALA A 6 9.14 5.33 3.66
C ALA A 6 9.37 3.86 4.04
N GLU A 7 9.25 3.53 5.33
CA GLU A 7 9.39 2.15 5.81
C GLU A 7 8.27 1.25 5.29
N ILE A 8 7.03 1.74 5.32
CA ILE A 8 5.87 1.01 4.77
C ILE A 8 5.99 0.85 3.25
N ALA A 9 6.44 1.88 2.54
CA ALA A 9 6.67 1.80 1.10
C ALA A 9 7.75 0.75 0.76
N ILE A 10 8.82 0.66 1.56
CA ILE A 10 9.85 -0.37 1.40
C ILE A 10 9.27 -1.77 1.65
N LEU A 11 8.50 -1.96 2.72
CA LEU A 11 7.86 -3.24 3.02
C LEU A 11 6.86 -3.66 1.94
N ALA A 12 6.06 -2.72 1.43
CA ALA A 12 5.12 -2.95 0.33
C ALA A 12 5.87 -3.43 -0.92
N ARG A 13 6.93 -2.73 -1.32
CA ARG A 13 7.73 -3.11 -2.48
C ARG A 13 8.39 -4.48 -2.30
N ARG A 14 8.89 -4.78 -1.10
CA ARG A 14 9.45 -6.11 -0.78
C ARG A 14 8.41 -7.23 -0.92
N CYS A 15 7.20 -7.01 -0.40
CA CYS A 15 6.10 -7.98 -0.53
C CYS A 15 5.67 -8.19 -1.99
N GLU A 16 5.65 -7.13 -2.80
CA GLU A 16 5.33 -7.22 -4.24
C GLU A 16 6.31 -8.15 -4.98
N TRP A 17 7.61 -7.97 -4.77
CA TRP A 17 8.63 -8.85 -5.36
C TRP A 17 8.50 -10.29 -4.87
N LEU A 18 8.34 -10.47 -3.56
CA LEU A 18 8.18 -11.80 -2.95
C LEU A 18 6.97 -12.55 -3.52
N MET A 19 5.85 -11.87 -3.70
CA MET A 19 4.64 -12.46 -4.26
C MET A 19 4.78 -12.77 -5.75
N SER A 20 5.51 -11.93 -6.49
CA SER A 20 5.84 -12.19 -7.90
C SER A 20 6.68 -13.46 -8.06
N ASP A 21 7.72 -13.61 -7.23
CA ASP A 21 8.56 -14.81 -7.20
C ASP A 21 7.77 -16.05 -6.75
N ALA A 22 6.91 -15.90 -5.75
CA ALA A 22 6.04 -16.98 -5.27
C ALA A 22 5.08 -17.45 -6.37
N ALA A 23 4.43 -16.52 -7.08
CA ALA A 23 3.53 -16.84 -8.18
C ALA A 23 4.25 -17.62 -9.30
N PHE A 24 5.46 -17.18 -9.66
CA PHE A 24 6.29 -17.89 -10.62
C PHE A 24 6.61 -19.31 -10.11
N ALA A 25 7.16 -19.47 -8.90
CA ALA A 25 7.56 -20.77 -8.36
C ALA A 25 6.37 -21.74 -8.18
N LEU A 26 5.20 -21.24 -7.76
CA LEU A 26 3.97 -22.02 -7.64
C LEU A 26 3.50 -22.56 -9.00
N GLY A 27 3.59 -21.76 -10.06
CA GLY A 27 3.28 -22.19 -11.43
C GLY A 27 4.13 -23.38 -11.90
N TRP A 28 5.35 -23.51 -11.37
CA TRP A 28 6.27 -24.61 -11.67
C TRP A 28 6.27 -25.74 -10.62
N ARG A 29 5.39 -25.70 -9.61
CA ARG A 29 5.38 -26.63 -8.45
C ARG A 29 6.73 -26.67 -7.71
N ARG A 30 7.47 -25.56 -7.71
CA ARG A 30 8.79 -25.40 -7.06
C ARG A 30 8.73 -24.57 -5.77
N TYR A 31 7.55 -24.39 -5.22
CA TYR A 31 7.35 -23.63 -4.00
C TYR A 31 7.30 -24.58 -2.80
N SER A 32 8.29 -24.44 -1.91
CA SER A 32 8.47 -25.33 -0.77
C SER A 32 7.64 -24.90 0.45
N PRO A 33 7.35 -25.82 1.39
CA PRO A 33 6.70 -25.47 2.65
C PRO A 33 7.43 -24.40 3.47
N ALA A 34 8.77 -24.32 3.36
CA ALA A 34 9.55 -23.28 4.01
C ALA A 34 9.25 -21.91 3.39
N GLN A 35 9.29 -21.82 2.06
CA GLN A 35 8.94 -20.59 1.34
C GLN A 35 7.50 -20.13 1.62
N CYS A 36 6.54 -21.05 1.77
CA CYS A 36 5.19 -20.69 2.21
C CYS A 36 5.19 -19.99 3.57
N ARG A 37 5.95 -20.51 4.54
CA ARG A 37 6.05 -19.90 5.89
C ARG A 37 6.76 -18.56 5.85
N ASP A 38 7.84 -18.45 5.08
CA ASP A 38 8.61 -17.22 4.95
C ASP A 38 7.77 -16.11 4.31
N ALA A 39 6.99 -16.43 3.27
CA ALA A 39 6.07 -15.48 2.65
C ALA A 39 4.94 -15.05 3.59
N ALA A 40 4.36 -15.97 4.34
CA ALA A 40 3.37 -15.63 5.36
C ALA A 40 3.94 -14.69 6.43
N ALA A 41 5.16 -14.96 6.92
CA ALA A 41 5.82 -14.12 7.91
C ALA A 41 6.07 -12.69 7.40
N ALA A 42 6.54 -12.55 6.15
CA ALA A 42 6.76 -11.24 5.53
C ALA A 42 5.45 -10.45 5.34
N LEU A 43 4.35 -11.12 4.97
CA LEU A 43 3.04 -10.49 4.85
C LEU A 43 2.47 -10.06 6.21
N GLU A 44 2.68 -10.86 7.27
CA GLU A 44 2.26 -10.48 8.63
C GLU A 44 3.06 -9.28 9.15
N GLU A 45 4.36 -9.20 8.86
CA GLU A 45 5.19 -8.03 9.17
C GLU A 45 4.63 -6.77 8.49
N PHE A 46 4.34 -6.85 7.19
CA PHE A 46 3.75 -5.73 6.45
C PHE A 46 2.36 -5.35 6.94
N ALA A 47 1.48 -6.34 7.20
CA ALA A 47 0.15 -6.10 7.76
C ALA A 47 0.23 -5.44 9.15
N THR A 48 1.21 -5.82 9.96
CA THR A 48 1.46 -5.19 11.27
C THR A 48 1.92 -3.75 11.12
N ALA A 49 2.86 -3.47 10.21
CA ALA A 49 3.31 -2.11 9.94
C ALA A 49 2.17 -1.20 9.43
N LEU A 50 1.28 -1.72 8.57
CA LEU A 50 0.10 -0.98 8.10
C LEU A 50 -0.88 -0.66 9.24
N ARG A 51 -1.15 -1.62 10.12
CA ARG A 51 -2.01 -1.39 11.30
C ARG A 51 -1.42 -0.32 12.21
N GLN A 52 -0.13 -0.41 12.52
CA GLN A 52 0.58 0.59 13.32
C GLN A 52 0.54 1.98 12.66
N HIS A 53 0.70 2.03 11.34
CA HIS A 53 0.62 3.28 10.62
C HIS A 53 -0.77 3.91 10.66
N ALA A 54 -1.82 3.10 10.54
CA ALA A 54 -3.19 3.59 10.64
C ALA A 54 -3.45 4.31 11.96
N GLU A 55 -2.90 3.81 13.08
CA GLU A 55 -2.98 4.49 14.38
C GLU A 55 -2.25 5.84 14.43
N THR A 56 -1.30 6.07 13.53
CA THR A 56 -0.58 7.36 13.42
C THR A 56 -1.27 8.35 12.49
N LEU A 57 -2.20 7.89 11.65
CA LEU A 57 -2.91 8.75 10.72
C LEU A 57 -4.03 9.51 11.44
N PRO A 58 -4.29 10.77 11.07
CA PRO A 58 -5.42 11.50 11.62
C PRO A 58 -6.72 10.78 11.27
N ALA A 59 -7.64 10.70 12.24
CA ALA A 59 -8.98 10.18 12.00
C ALA A 59 -9.75 11.15 11.07
N GLY A 60 -10.04 10.73 9.85
CA GLY A 60 -10.76 11.53 8.86
C GLY A 60 -10.36 11.20 7.41
N GLU A 61 -11.04 11.81 6.45
CA GLU A 61 -10.63 11.76 5.04
C GLU A 61 -9.29 12.47 4.86
N LEU A 62 -8.37 11.85 4.11
CA LEU A 62 -7.13 12.50 3.70
C LEU A 62 -7.49 13.81 2.96
N PRO A 63 -6.88 14.95 3.31
CA PRO A 63 -7.14 16.20 2.60
C PRO A 63 -6.79 16.01 1.12
N GLY A 64 -7.82 16.01 0.25
CA GLY A 64 -7.70 15.81 -1.20
C GLY A 64 -8.33 14.53 -1.74
N HIS A 65 -8.88 13.63 -0.91
CA HIS A 65 -9.77 12.58 -1.41
C HIS A 65 -11.16 13.18 -1.63
N GLU A 66 -11.35 13.97 -2.70
CA GLU A 66 -12.71 14.23 -3.18
C GLU A 66 -13.26 12.91 -3.72
N PRO A 67 -14.31 12.33 -3.11
CA PRO A 67 -14.95 11.16 -3.67
C PRO A 67 -15.73 11.65 -4.89
N ASN A 68 -15.13 11.49 -6.06
CA ASN A 68 -15.81 11.48 -7.34
C ASN A 68 -16.34 12.85 -7.86
N GLY A 69 -15.51 13.52 -8.67
CA GLY A 69 -15.98 14.02 -9.97
C GLY A 69 -16.99 15.17 -10.00
N ARG A 70 -16.83 16.23 -9.19
CA ARG A 70 -17.43 17.53 -9.52
C ARG A 70 -16.38 18.61 -9.49
N ALA A 71 -15.67 18.75 -10.61
CA ALA A 71 -15.03 20.02 -10.94
C ALA A 71 -16.10 21.11 -10.80
N ALA A 72 -15.97 21.95 -9.77
CA ALA A 72 -16.74 23.18 -9.69
C ALA A 72 -16.39 23.97 -10.97
N PRO A 73 -17.38 24.35 -11.81
CA PRO A 73 -17.09 25.24 -12.92
C PRO A 73 -16.64 26.53 -12.27
N VAL A 74 -15.41 26.94 -12.58
CA VAL A 74 -14.93 28.28 -12.25
C VAL A 74 -15.83 29.21 -13.06
N GLU A 75 -16.80 29.85 -12.40
CA GLU A 75 -17.61 30.90 -12.99
C GLU A 75 -16.65 31.99 -13.47
N GLY A 76 -16.44 32.03 -14.79
CA GLY A 76 -15.71 33.09 -15.44
C GLY A 76 -16.46 34.38 -15.19
N ASP A 77 -15.80 35.28 -14.47
CA ASP A 77 -16.19 36.65 -14.28
C ASP A 77 -16.48 37.26 -15.66
N SER A 78 -17.76 37.42 -15.97
CA SER A 78 -18.22 38.26 -17.06
C SER A 78 -18.09 39.68 -16.56
N ASP A 79 -17.10 40.40 -17.06
CA ASP A 79 -17.10 41.86 -16.97
C ASP A 79 -17.22 42.47 -18.36
N ALA A 80 -18.02 43.54 -18.38
CA ALA A 80 -18.74 44.13 -19.50
C ALA A 80 -17.90 45.12 -20.33
#